data_AF-A0A812QQ67-F1
#
_entry.id   AF-A0A812QQ67-F1
#
_cell.length_a   1.000
_cell.length_b   1.000
_cell.length_c   1.000
_cell.angle_alpha   90.00
_cell.angle_beta   90.00
_cell.angle_gamma   90.00
#
_symmetry.space_group_name_H-M   'P 1'
#
loop_
_entity.id
_entity.type
_entity.pdbx_description
1 polymer ?
#
loop_
_entity_poly.entity_id
_entity_poly.type
_entity_poly.pdbx_seq_one_letter_code
_entity_poly.pdbx_strand_id
1 'polypeptide(L)'
;MAHEAPVAPARQRSNVRAPVPVLSRQEEQALEIEALQSIFEGEEFKSISEKEFVIKLQPFPGGEEENHVGVALHVTYTDAYPDEPPIWELEEVLGLSDEKLEQLKEKITETIESSIGMAMIYSVTEACQDFLKENNQKELSMHEQMMLRHAAGEDDDEEEEEGEEDDEEEEPEWKGLTEKALCPESERITAESFAAWKAKFDAEMIETGILKRDEVKSRSGKLIFMQGQEGEERKKEENGYPAAGKSDVLVYDAALFGEEDADLDDIEDD
;
A
#
# COMPACT_ATOMS: atom_id res chain seq x y z
N MET A 1 38.70 -74.71 -64.10
CA MET A 1 38.75 -73.35 -64.66
C MET A 1 37.43 -72.68 -64.32
N ALA A 2 37.37 -71.96 -63.19
CA ALA A 2 36.20 -71.20 -62.80
C ALA A 2 36.33 -69.79 -63.38
N HIS A 3 35.35 -69.36 -64.17
CA HIS A 3 35.27 -68.02 -64.72
C HIS A 3 34.66 -67.09 -63.66
N GLU A 4 35.46 -66.14 -63.18
CA GLU A 4 35.04 -65.06 -62.28
C GLU A 4 34.41 -63.93 -63.12
N ALA A 5 33.20 -63.51 -62.77
CA ALA A 5 32.48 -62.41 -63.43
C ALA A 5 32.91 -61.05 -62.85
N PRO A 6 33.02 -59.97 -63.65
CA PRO A 6 33.48 -58.68 -63.17
C PRO A 6 32.39 -57.94 -62.37
N VAL A 7 32.74 -57.52 -61.16
CA VAL A 7 31.92 -56.67 -60.27
C VAL A 7 31.86 -55.24 -60.83
N ALA A 8 30.65 -54.72 -61.06
CA ALA A 8 30.41 -53.34 -61.48
C ALA A 8 30.67 -52.35 -60.31
N PRO A 9 31.15 -51.12 -60.58
CA PRO A 9 31.45 -50.15 -59.54
C PRO A 9 30.17 -49.60 -58.90
N ALA A 10 30.17 -49.52 -57.57
CA ALA A 10 29.09 -48.97 -56.78
C ALA A 10 28.84 -47.49 -57.14
N ARG A 11 27.59 -47.17 -57.51
CA ARG A 11 27.14 -45.78 -57.68
C ARG A 11 27.19 -45.07 -56.33
N GLN A 12 28.12 -44.12 -56.20
CA GLN A 12 28.22 -43.21 -55.08
C GLN A 12 26.95 -42.33 -55.08
N ARG A 13 26.03 -42.60 -54.14
CA ARG A 13 24.87 -41.75 -53.93
C ARG A 13 25.39 -40.43 -53.35
N SER A 14 25.44 -39.39 -54.17
CA SER A 14 25.66 -38.02 -53.70
C SER A 14 24.53 -37.67 -52.73
N ASN A 15 24.86 -37.61 -51.44
CA ASN A 15 23.94 -37.20 -50.39
C ASN A 15 23.78 -35.67 -50.43
N VAL A 16 23.19 -35.16 -51.51
CA VAL A 16 22.76 -33.77 -51.58
C VAL A 16 21.52 -33.70 -50.70
N ARG A 17 21.71 -33.28 -49.44
CA ARG A 17 20.63 -32.89 -48.54
C ARG A 17 19.75 -31.91 -49.33
N ALA A 18 18.48 -32.27 -49.53
CA ALA A 18 17.52 -31.36 -50.14
C ALA A 18 17.56 -30.03 -49.35
N PRO A 19 17.55 -28.87 -50.01
CA PRO A 19 17.49 -27.60 -49.30
C PRO A 19 16.24 -27.64 -48.42
N VAL A 20 16.44 -27.44 -47.13
CA VAL A 20 15.33 -27.30 -46.18
C VAL A 20 14.52 -26.09 -46.68
N PRO A 21 13.20 -26.20 -46.85
CA PRO A 21 12.40 -25.04 -47.21
C PRO A 21 12.61 -23.98 -46.13
N VAL A 22 13.22 -22.87 -46.49
CA VAL A 22 13.33 -21.68 -45.65
C VAL A 22 11.95 -21.05 -45.71
N LEU A 23 11.28 -20.96 -44.56
CA LEU A 23 10.01 -20.24 -44.47
C LEU A 23 10.27 -18.77 -44.87
N SER A 24 9.29 -18.13 -45.48
CA SER A 24 9.41 -16.69 -45.69
C SER A 24 9.33 -15.97 -44.33
N ARG A 25 10.00 -14.82 -44.19
CA ARG A 25 9.94 -14.03 -42.95
C ARG A 25 8.51 -13.73 -42.49
N GLN A 26 7.60 -13.51 -43.45
CA GLN A 26 6.19 -13.28 -43.19
C GLN A 26 5.51 -14.51 -42.58
N GLU A 27 5.84 -15.71 -43.08
CA GLU A 27 5.35 -16.96 -42.49
C GLU A 27 5.96 -17.20 -41.11
N GLU A 28 7.24 -16.91 -40.89
CA GLU A 28 7.88 -17.04 -39.57
C GLU A 28 7.26 -16.08 -38.54
N GLN A 29 7.05 -14.82 -38.92
CA GLN A 29 6.37 -13.81 -38.11
C GLN A 29 4.94 -14.25 -37.74
N ALA A 30 4.18 -14.76 -38.71
CA ALA A 30 2.82 -15.22 -38.47
C ALA A 30 2.77 -16.45 -37.54
N LEU A 31 3.68 -17.40 -37.73
CA LEU A 31 3.79 -18.58 -36.87
C LEU A 31 4.18 -18.21 -35.44
N GLU A 32 5.09 -17.25 -35.25
CA GLU A 32 5.43 -16.76 -33.91
C GLU A 32 4.23 -16.09 -33.24
N ILE A 33 3.49 -15.22 -33.96
CA ILE A 33 2.28 -14.59 -33.40
C ILE A 33 1.22 -15.62 -33.04
N GLU A 34 0.99 -16.62 -33.88
CA GLU A 34 0.05 -17.72 -33.59
C GLU A 34 0.49 -18.51 -32.34
N ALA A 35 1.79 -18.79 -32.21
CA ALA A 35 2.33 -19.44 -31.02
C ALA A 35 2.14 -18.58 -29.77
N LEU A 36 2.44 -17.28 -29.83
CA LEU A 36 2.25 -16.35 -28.72
C LEU A 36 0.78 -16.25 -28.31
N GLN A 37 -0.15 -16.18 -29.27
CA GLN A 37 -1.59 -16.19 -29.00
C GLN A 37 -2.07 -17.47 -28.32
N SER A 38 -1.40 -18.60 -28.56
CA SER A 38 -1.71 -19.85 -27.89
C SER A 38 -1.10 -19.96 -26.50
N ILE A 39 -0.01 -19.23 -26.22
CA ILE A 39 0.66 -19.23 -24.91
C ILE A 39 -0.04 -18.24 -23.97
N PHE A 40 -0.35 -17.05 -24.48
CA PHE A 40 -1.00 -15.98 -23.74
C PHE A 40 -2.49 -15.94 -24.10
N GLU A 41 -3.31 -16.60 -23.28
CA GLU A 41 -4.73 -16.74 -23.53
C GLU A 41 -5.53 -15.55 -22.98
N GLY A 42 -6.71 -15.27 -23.56
CA GLY A 42 -7.65 -14.28 -23.00
C GLY A 42 -7.20 -12.82 -23.17
N GLU A 43 -7.10 -12.08 -22.07
CA GLU A 43 -6.82 -10.63 -22.07
C GLU A 43 -5.32 -10.28 -22.03
N GLU A 44 -4.45 -11.29 -21.92
CA GLU A 44 -3.00 -11.11 -21.85
C GLU A 44 -2.40 -10.71 -23.21
N PHE A 45 -2.99 -11.20 -24.32
CA PHE A 45 -2.53 -10.90 -25.67
C PHE A 45 -3.56 -10.07 -26.45
N LYS A 46 -3.14 -8.90 -26.94
CA LYS A 46 -3.98 -8.03 -27.77
C LYS A 46 -3.33 -7.84 -29.14
N SER A 47 -3.94 -8.42 -30.18
CA SER A 47 -3.56 -8.15 -31.57
C SER A 47 -4.10 -6.79 -32.01
N ILE A 48 -3.22 -5.94 -32.55
CA ILE A 48 -3.59 -4.65 -33.17
C ILE A 48 -3.59 -4.79 -34.70
N SER A 49 -2.58 -5.48 -35.23
CA SER A 49 -2.39 -5.73 -36.66
C SER A 49 -1.69 -7.08 -36.89
N GLU A 50 -1.44 -7.45 -38.14
CA GLU A 50 -0.69 -8.67 -38.52
C GLU A 50 0.78 -8.64 -38.04
N LYS A 51 1.29 -7.47 -37.68
CA LYS A 51 2.69 -7.24 -37.24
C LYS A 51 2.79 -6.51 -35.90
N GLU A 52 1.67 -6.12 -35.30
CA GLU A 52 1.62 -5.24 -34.14
C GLU A 52 0.70 -5.84 -33.08
N PHE A 53 1.21 -5.98 -31.86
CA PHE A 53 0.48 -6.58 -30.76
C PHE A 53 1.04 -6.11 -29.42
N VAL A 54 0.25 -6.28 -28.37
CA VAL A 54 0.60 -5.96 -27.00
C VAL A 54 0.44 -7.21 -26.15
N ILE A 55 1.44 -7.49 -25.31
CA ILE A 55 1.42 -8.59 -24.34
C ILE A 55 1.46 -7.99 -22.93
N LYS A 56 0.44 -8.23 -22.13
CA LYS A 56 0.41 -7.88 -20.71
C LYS A 56 1.18 -8.93 -19.92
N LEU A 57 2.12 -8.47 -19.12
CA LEU A 57 3.01 -9.32 -18.33
C LEU A 57 2.84 -9.01 -16.86
N GLN A 58 2.62 -10.08 -16.09
CA GLN A 58 2.51 -10.07 -14.65
C GLN A 58 3.48 -11.12 -14.07
N PRO A 59 3.95 -10.97 -12.82
CA PRO A 59 4.80 -11.95 -12.15
C PRO A 59 4.23 -13.38 -12.18
N PHE A 60 2.98 -13.52 -11.77
CA PHE A 60 2.28 -14.79 -11.62
C PHE A 60 0.95 -14.73 -12.38
N PRO A 61 0.95 -14.92 -13.71
CA PRO A 61 -0.28 -14.94 -14.50
C PRO A 61 -1.16 -16.11 -14.08
N GLY A 62 -2.35 -15.83 -13.55
CA GLY A 62 -3.28 -16.84 -13.05
C GLY A 62 -2.80 -17.63 -11.82
N GLY A 63 -1.77 -17.14 -11.12
CA GLY A 63 -1.28 -17.74 -9.87
C GLY A 63 -2.13 -17.37 -8.65
N GLU A 64 -1.89 -18.07 -7.53
CA GLU A 64 -2.50 -17.72 -6.23
C GLU A 64 -1.81 -16.52 -5.55
N GLU A 65 -0.62 -16.13 -6.03
CA GLU A 65 0.17 -15.03 -5.48
C GLU A 65 -0.32 -13.65 -5.97
N GLU A 66 -0.26 -12.65 -5.08
CA GLU A 66 -0.65 -11.27 -5.42
C GLU A 66 0.38 -10.64 -6.39
N ASN A 67 -0.10 -10.09 -7.50
CA ASN A 67 0.72 -9.34 -8.44
C ASN A 67 0.70 -7.85 -8.06
N HIS A 68 1.81 -7.35 -7.54
CA HIS A 68 1.98 -5.93 -7.20
C HIS A 68 2.63 -5.12 -8.32
N VAL A 69 3.29 -5.81 -9.26
CA VAL A 69 3.97 -5.20 -10.40
C VAL A 69 3.44 -5.76 -11.72
N GLY A 70 3.51 -4.98 -12.79
CA GLY A 70 3.08 -5.40 -14.12
C GLY A 70 3.49 -4.42 -15.21
N VAL A 71 3.61 -4.92 -16.45
CA VAL A 71 3.92 -4.09 -17.63
C VAL A 71 3.22 -4.63 -18.86
N ALA A 72 2.89 -3.77 -19.81
CA ALA A 72 2.45 -4.17 -21.15
C ALA A 72 3.58 -3.97 -22.15
N LEU A 73 4.02 -5.05 -22.80
CA LEU A 73 5.03 -5.00 -23.85
C LEU A 73 4.34 -4.83 -25.21
N HIS A 74 4.48 -3.64 -25.79
CA HIS A 74 4.01 -3.35 -27.13
C HIS A 74 5.13 -3.68 -28.14
N VAL A 75 4.84 -4.53 -29.12
CA VAL A 75 5.78 -4.97 -30.16
C VAL A 75 5.22 -4.71 -31.55
N THR A 76 6.06 -4.15 -32.41
CA THR A 76 5.82 -4.06 -33.86
C THR A 76 6.97 -4.72 -34.63
N TYR A 77 6.64 -5.72 -35.46
CA TYR A 77 7.62 -6.38 -36.31
C TYR A 77 8.09 -5.50 -37.46
N THR A 78 9.40 -5.45 -37.63
CA THR A 78 10.04 -4.88 -38.81
C THR A 78 9.99 -5.87 -39.98
N ASP A 79 10.19 -5.39 -41.21
CA ASP A 79 10.24 -6.28 -42.39
C ASP A 79 11.47 -7.21 -42.41
N ALA A 80 12.46 -6.91 -41.58
CA ALA A 80 13.68 -7.69 -41.43
C ALA A 80 13.68 -8.59 -40.18
N TYR A 81 12.74 -8.43 -39.24
CA TYR A 81 12.59 -9.34 -38.10
C TYR A 81 12.35 -10.80 -38.56
N PRO A 82 13.01 -11.80 -37.97
CA PRO A 82 13.84 -11.74 -36.75
C PRO A 82 15.34 -11.42 -36.96
N ASP A 83 15.79 -11.16 -38.18
CA ASP A 83 17.18 -10.79 -38.46
C ASP A 83 17.54 -9.39 -37.93
N GLU A 84 16.54 -8.54 -37.72
CA GLU A 84 16.65 -7.23 -37.07
C GLU A 84 15.71 -7.16 -35.87
N PRO A 85 16.03 -6.33 -34.85
CA PRO A 85 15.19 -6.18 -33.68
C PRO A 85 13.79 -5.65 -34.05
N PRO A 86 12.75 -6.06 -33.31
CA PRO A 86 11.44 -5.45 -33.45
C PRO A 86 11.45 -4.03 -32.87
N ILE A 87 10.47 -3.22 -33.24
CA ILE A 87 10.20 -1.97 -32.53
C ILE A 87 9.40 -2.35 -31.29
N TRP A 88 9.82 -1.91 -30.11
CA TRP A 88 9.15 -2.24 -28.86
C TRP A 88 9.06 -1.04 -27.92
N GLU A 89 8.01 -1.03 -27.11
CA GLU A 89 7.76 -0.02 -26.08
C GLU A 89 7.10 -0.69 -24.87
N LEU A 90 7.37 -0.15 -23.66
CA LEU A 90 6.71 -0.57 -22.43
C LEU A 90 5.60 0.41 -22.10
N GLU A 91 4.38 -0.08 -22.04
CA GLU A 91 3.15 0.64 -21.69
C GLU A 91 2.59 0.08 -20.37
N GLU A 92 1.60 0.77 -19.78
CA GLU A 92 0.86 0.31 -18.58
C GLU A 92 1.76 -0.23 -17.44
N VAL A 93 2.82 0.51 -17.10
CA VAL A 93 3.76 0.13 -16.02
C VAL A 93 3.10 0.33 -14.65
N LEU A 94 3.03 -0.75 -13.86
CA LEU A 94 2.45 -0.80 -12.52
C LEU A 94 3.51 -1.27 -11.51
N GLY A 95 3.62 -0.57 -10.38
CA GLY A 95 4.43 -1.00 -9.23
C GLY A 95 5.95 -1.01 -9.42
N LEU A 96 6.48 -0.52 -10.55
CA LEU A 96 7.92 -0.39 -10.78
C LEU A 96 8.37 1.06 -10.65
N SER A 97 9.47 1.28 -9.93
CA SER A 97 10.15 2.58 -9.92
C SER A 97 10.85 2.85 -11.26
N ASP A 98 11.14 4.12 -11.56
CA ASP A 98 11.82 4.51 -12.80
C ASP A 98 13.18 3.80 -12.96
N GLU A 99 13.95 3.65 -11.88
CA GLU A 99 15.24 2.94 -11.88
C GLU A 99 15.07 1.45 -12.25
N LYS A 100 14.01 0.81 -11.77
CA LYS A 100 13.71 -0.60 -12.08
C LYS A 100 13.19 -0.76 -13.50
N LEU A 101 12.43 0.22 -13.99
CA LEU A 101 11.99 0.27 -15.37
C LEU A 101 13.17 0.40 -16.34
N GLU A 102 14.19 1.21 -16.01
CA GLU A 102 15.42 1.29 -16.81
C GLU A 102 16.19 -0.04 -16.82
N GLN A 103 16.32 -0.71 -15.67
CA GLN A 103 16.93 -2.04 -15.59
C GLN A 103 16.19 -3.09 -16.43
N LEU A 104 14.85 -3.06 -16.43
CA LEU A 104 14.04 -3.94 -17.25
C LEU A 104 14.29 -3.68 -18.75
N LYS A 105 14.36 -2.41 -19.17
CA LYS A 105 14.68 -2.05 -20.57
C LYS A 105 16.06 -2.54 -21.00
N GLU A 106 17.05 -2.45 -20.12
CA GLU A 106 18.39 -2.99 -20.38
C GLU A 106 18.33 -4.51 -20.58
N LYS A 107 17.64 -5.24 -19.70
CA LYS A 107 17.47 -6.69 -19.77
C LYS A 107 16.74 -7.14 -21.05
N ILE A 108 15.71 -6.40 -21.46
CA ILE A 108 15.00 -6.62 -22.74
C ILE A 108 15.98 -6.45 -23.92
N THR A 109 16.76 -5.37 -23.90
CA THR A 109 17.72 -5.06 -24.98
C THR A 109 18.79 -6.16 -25.10
N GLU A 110 19.35 -6.60 -23.97
CA GLU A 110 20.33 -7.71 -23.94
C GLU A 110 19.74 -9.02 -24.49
N THR A 111 18.49 -9.32 -24.13
CA THR A 111 17.79 -10.52 -24.60
C THR A 111 17.55 -10.48 -26.11
N ILE A 112 17.18 -9.30 -26.64
CA ILE A 112 16.99 -9.07 -28.07
C ILE A 112 18.31 -9.25 -28.81
N GLU A 113 19.39 -8.62 -28.35
CA GLU A 113 20.71 -8.69 -28.98
C GLU A 113 21.24 -10.14 -29.04
N SER A 114 20.97 -10.93 -28.00
CA SER A 114 21.37 -12.33 -27.92
C SER A 114 20.53 -13.26 -28.80
N SER A 115 19.34 -12.84 -29.19
CA SER A 115 18.35 -13.65 -29.92
C SER A 115 18.17 -13.24 -31.38
N ILE A 116 19.00 -12.35 -31.91
CA ILE A 116 18.96 -11.93 -33.31
C ILE A 116 19.13 -13.14 -34.25
N GLY A 117 18.26 -13.21 -35.26
CA GLY A 117 18.25 -14.28 -36.26
C GLY A 117 17.28 -15.43 -35.93
N MET A 118 16.51 -15.33 -34.85
CA MET A 118 15.42 -16.25 -34.53
C MET A 118 14.25 -15.53 -33.82
N ALA A 119 13.07 -16.15 -33.83
CA ALA A 119 11.92 -15.71 -33.05
C ALA A 119 12.31 -15.50 -31.56
N MET A 120 12.13 -14.28 -31.05
CA MET A 120 12.68 -13.85 -29.76
C MET A 120 11.64 -13.31 -28.79
N ILE A 121 10.41 -13.05 -29.22
CA ILE A 121 9.42 -12.35 -28.38
C ILE A 121 9.08 -13.17 -27.14
N TYR A 122 8.92 -14.48 -27.29
CA TYR A 122 8.69 -15.36 -26.15
C TYR A 122 9.84 -15.28 -25.12
N SER A 123 11.09 -15.31 -25.58
CA SER A 123 12.26 -15.18 -24.71
C SER A 123 12.31 -13.81 -24.01
N VAL A 124 11.92 -12.74 -24.71
CA VAL A 124 11.80 -11.40 -24.12
C VAL A 124 10.69 -11.38 -23.05
N THR A 125 9.53 -11.98 -23.32
CA THR A 125 8.44 -12.06 -22.33
C THR A 125 8.83 -12.85 -21.10
N GLU A 126 9.57 -13.95 -21.25
CA GLU A 126 10.08 -14.77 -20.14
C GLU A 126 11.07 -13.96 -19.28
N ALA A 127 12.04 -13.30 -19.91
CA ALA A 127 13.01 -12.45 -19.22
C ALA A 127 12.34 -11.28 -18.45
N CYS A 128 11.26 -10.72 -19.02
CA CYS A 128 10.44 -9.71 -18.36
C CYS A 128 9.69 -10.30 -17.16
N GLN A 129 8.98 -11.42 -17.32
CA GLN A 129 8.24 -12.06 -16.23
C GLN A 129 9.15 -12.43 -15.07
N ASP A 130 10.35 -12.95 -15.33
CA ASP A 130 11.31 -13.28 -14.27
C ASP A 130 11.80 -12.04 -13.54
N PHE A 131 12.04 -10.93 -14.26
CA PHE A 131 12.35 -9.65 -13.62
C PHE A 131 11.19 -9.14 -12.76
N LEU A 132 9.95 -9.25 -13.24
CA LEU A 132 8.76 -8.86 -12.48
C LEU A 132 8.61 -9.70 -11.20
N LYS A 133 8.85 -11.02 -11.26
CA LYS A 133 8.82 -11.90 -10.07
C LYS A 133 9.86 -11.48 -9.03
N GLU A 134 11.09 -11.19 -9.45
CA GLU A 134 12.17 -10.76 -8.54
C GLU A 134 11.88 -9.41 -7.87
N ASN A 135 11.06 -8.56 -8.52
CA ASN A 135 10.73 -7.22 -8.02
C ASN A 135 9.25 -7.11 -7.57
N ASN A 136 8.55 -8.24 -7.39
CA ASN A 136 7.17 -8.27 -6.89
C ASN A 136 7.15 -8.01 -5.37
N GLN A 137 7.40 -6.76 -4.98
CA GLN A 137 7.34 -6.35 -3.58
C GLN A 137 5.96 -5.77 -3.28
N LYS A 138 5.35 -6.26 -2.20
CA LYS A 138 4.14 -5.67 -1.65
C LYS A 138 4.46 -4.27 -1.17
N GLU A 139 3.73 -3.27 -1.66
CA GLU A 139 3.73 -1.94 -1.05
C GLU A 139 3.22 -2.09 0.39
N LEU A 140 4.14 -2.08 1.35
CA LEU A 140 3.80 -2.21 2.77
C LEU A 140 2.95 -1.00 3.16
N SER A 141 1.82 -1.26 3.81
CA SER A 141 0.99 -0.18 4.37
C SER A 141 1.78 0.63 5.39
N MET A 142 1.49 1.92 5.54
CA MET A 142 2.07 2.79 6.59
C MET A 142 2.06 2.14 7.98
N HIS A 143 1.01 1.36 8.28
CA HIS A 143 0.91 0.60 9.52
C HIS A 143 1.94 -0.54 9.60
N GLU A 144 2.10 -1.30 8.52
CA GLU A 144 3.04 -2.41 8.44
C GLU A 144 4.49 -1.91 8.48
N GLN A 145 4.77 -0.77 7.84
CA GLN A 145 6.07 -0.10 7.91
C GLN A 145 6.39 0.40 9.34
N MET A 146 5.38 0.90 10.07
CA MET A 146 5.54 1.30 11.48
C MET A 146 5.80 0.09 12.39
N MET A 147 5.09 -1.03 12.17
CA MET A 147 5.30 -2.27 12.92
C MET A 147 6.69 -2.87 12.66
N LEU A 148 7.18 -2.83 11.42
CA LEU A 148 8.52 -3.32 11.07
C LEU A 148 9.63 -2.50 11.75
N ARG A 149 9.44 -1.17 11.84
CA ARG A 149 10.38 -0.28 12.52
C ARG A 149 10.38 -0.49 14.04
N HIS A 150 9.23 -0.77 14.63
CA HIS A 150 9.13 -1.08 16.06
C HIS A 150 9.84 -2.40 16.38
N ALA A 151 9.54 -3.45 15.61
CA ALA A 151 10.15 -4.77 15.80
C ALA A 151 11.67 -4.78 15.57
N ALA A 152 12.20 -3.93 14.69
CA ALA A 152 13.64 -3.80 14.46
C ALA A 152 14.36 -2.86 15.45
N GLY A 153 13.61 -2.14 16.30
CA GLY A 153 14.16 -1.25 17.34
C GLY A 153 14.19 -1.88 18.73
N GLU A 154 13.44 -2.95 18.98
CA GLU A 154 13.40 -3.63 20.29
C GLU A 154 14.65 -4.48 20.59
N ASP A 155 15.49 -4.81 19.59
CA ASP A 155 16.74 -5.58 19.81
C ASP A 155 17.92 -4.70 20.31
N ASP A 156 17.86 -3.37 20.21
CA ASP A 156 18.95 -2.46 20.64
C ASP A 156 18.69 -1.88 22.05
N ASP A 157 17.42 -1.73 22.45
CA ASP A 157 17.05 -1.22 23.77
C ASP A 157 17.21 -2.29 24.89
N GLU A 158 17.02 -3.60 24.60
CA GLU A 158 17.22 -4.66 25.61
C GLU A 158 18.71 -4.90 25.97
N GLU A 159 19.66 -4.67 25.05
CA GLU A 159 21.10 -4.78 25.35
C GLU A 159 21.67 -3.52 26.04
N GLU A 160 21.10 -2.32 25.81
CA GLU A 160 21.45 -1.12 26.58
C GLU A 160 20.88 -1.16 28.01
N GLU A 161 19.68 -1.73 28.23
CA GLU A 161 19.08 -1.84 29.57
C GLU A 161 19.84 -2.82 30.49
N GLU A 162 20.43 -3.91 29.97
CA GLU A 162 21.32 -4.80 30.78
C GLU A 162 22.71 -4.19 31.06
N GLY A 163 23.13 -3.15 30.33
CA GLY A 163 24.39 -2.44 30.51
C GLY A 163 24.34 -1.26 31.49
N GLU A 164 23.14 -0.78 31.83
CA GLU A 164 22.89 0.40 32.65
C GLU A 164 22.36 0.09 34.07
N GLU A 165 22.44 -1.16 34.55
CA GLU A 165 22.07 -1.51 35.94
C GLU A 165 23.10 -1.04 37.01
N ASP A 166 24.09 -0.18 36.69
CA ASP A 166 25.11 0.26 37.66
C ASP A 166 25.46 1.77 37.61
N ASP A 167 24.55 2.62 37.12
CA ASP A 167 24.58 4.07 37.39
C ASP A 167 23.22 4.54 37.94
N GLU A 168 23.00 4.27 39.22
CA GLU A 168 21.91 4.84 40.02
C GLU A 168 22.22 6.34 40.29
N GLU A 169 22.36 7.15 39.23
CA GLU A 169 22.31 8.61 39.34
C GLU A 169 20.84 9.00 39.54
N GLU A 170 20.54 9.52 40.73
CA GLU A 170 19.22 10.02 41.15
C GLU A 170 18.54 10.83 40.02
N GLU A 171 17.55 10.22 39.34
CA GLU A 171 16.69 10.93 38.41
C GLU A 171 16.06 12.15 39.14
N PRO A 172 16.17 13.37 38.59
CA PRO A 172 15.60 14.54 39.24
C PRO A 172 14.07 14.40 39.29
N GLU A 173 13.52 14.23 40.49
CA GLU A 173 12.08 14.24 40.76
C GLU A 173 11.38 15.33 39.94
N TRP A 174 10.45 14.93 39.07
CA TRP A 174 9.65 15.85 38.27
C TRP A 174 8.80 16.77 39.17
N LYS A 175 9.29 17.98 39.47
CA LYS A 175 8.61 19.00 40.28
C LYS A 175 7.61 19.86 39.50
N GLY A 176 6.86 19.25 38.58
CA GLY A 176 5.68 19.86 37.94
C GLY A 176 5.88 21.22 37.25
N LEU A 177 4.78 21.81 36.77
CA LEU A 177 4.77 23.11 36.05
C LEU A 177 5.03 24.32 36.98
N THR A 178 5.18 24.09 38.28
CA THR A 178 5.22 25.14 39.31
C THR A 178 6.52 25.94 39.34
N GLU A 179 7.65 25.35 38.92
CA GLU A 179 8.96 26.01 39.06
C GLU A 179 9.43 26.71 37.77
N LYS A 180 8.82 26.42 36.62
CA LYS A 180 9.17 27.10 35.36
C LYS A 180 8.54 28.49 35.35
N ALA A 181 9.30 29.51 35.74
CA ALA A 181 8.91 30.91 35.61
C ALA A 181 8.82 31.30 34.13
N LEU A 182 7.69 30.98 33.48
CA LEU A 182 7.45 31.18 32.05
C LEU A 182 7.32 32.66 31.66
N CYS A 183 6.90 33.53 32.59
CA CYS A 183 6.74 34.97 32.34
C CYS A 183 7.37 35.83 33.47
N PRO A 184 8.04 36.95 33.13
CA PRO A 184 8.54 37.91 34.11
C PRO A 184 7.40 38.49 34.95
N GLU A 185 7.68 38.82 36.21
CA GLU A 185 6.65 39.21 37.19
C GLU A 185 5.85 40.46 36.77
N SER A 186 6.45 41.36 35.99
CA SER A 186 5.81 42.53 35.43
C SER A 186 4.75 42.25 34.35
N GLU A 187 4.81 41.08 33.72
CA GLU A 187 3.87 40.66 32.65
C GLU A 187 2.81 39.69 33.17
N ARG A 188 2.85 39.35 34.46
CA ARG A 188 1.84 38.49 35.08
C ARG A 188 0.52 39.25 35.15
N ILE A 189 -0.53 38.61 34.63
CA ILE A 189 -1.90 39.08 34.82
C ILE A 189 -2.18 39.04 36.33
N THR A 190 -2.32 40.22 36.93
CA THR A 190 -2.74 40.36 38.33
C THR A 190 -4.23 40.01 38.46
N ALA A 191 -4.65 39.56 39.64
CA ALA A 191 -6.06 39.26 39.90
C ALA A 191 -6.98 40.46 39.59
N GLU A 192 -6.51 41.69 39.81
CA GLU A 192 -7.24 42.92 39.49
C GLU A 192 -7.36 43.14 37.99
N SER A 193 -6.27 42.94 37.23
CA SER A 193 -6.30 43.03 35.77
C SER A 193 -7.21 41.97 35.14
N PHE A 194 -7.19 40.74 35.68
CA PHE A 194 -8.10 39.68 35.26
C PHE A 194 -9.55 40.00 35.61
N ALA A 195 -9.84 40.54 36.80
CA ALA A 195 -11.19 40.93 37.19
C ALA A 195 -11.75 42.06 36.30
N ALA A 196 -10.91 43.06 35.97
CA ALA A 196 -11.29 44.14 35.07
C ALA A 196 -11.51 43.63 33.64
N TRP A 197 -10.67 42.74 33.15
CA TRP A 197 -10.87 42.06 31.86
C TRP A 197 -12.14 41.23 31.86
N LYS A 198 -12.34 40.39 32.89
CA LYS A 198 -13.52 39.54 33.06
C LYS A 198 -14.81 40.36 33.09
N ALA A 199 -14.82 41.50 33.77
CA ALA A 199 -16.00 42.37 33.79
C ALA A 199 -16.35 42.94 32.40
N LYS A 200 -15.33 43.30 31.61
CA LYS A 200 -15.54 43.76 30.22
C LYS A 200 -15.99 42.63 29.32
N PHE A 201 -15.34 41.47 29.43
CA PHE A 201 -15.67 40.27 28.68
C PHE A 201 -17.08 39.78 28.99
N ASP A 202 -17.45 39.68 30.27
CA ASP A 202 -18.80 39.30 30.70
C ASP A 202 -19.84 40.27 30.14
N ALA A 203 -19.56 41.58 30.14
CA ALA A 203 -20.45 42.58 29.54
C ALA A 203 -20.60 42.41 28.02
N GLU A 204 -19.49 42.16 27.30
CA GLU A 204 -19.48 41.89 25.86
C GLU A 204 -20.24 40.58 25.52
N MET A 205 -20.06 39.53 26.33
CA MET A 205 -20.75 38.25 26.15
C MET A 205 -22.23 38.32 26.48
N ILE A 206 -22.64 39.21 27.40
CA ILE A 206 -24.05 39.50 27.66
C ILE A 206 -24.66 40.32 26.51
N GLU A 207 -23.94 41.31 25.98
CA GLU A 207 -24.40 42.15 24.86
C GLU A 207 -24.57 41.34 23.56
N THR A 208 -23.66 40.40 23.29
CA THR A 208 -23.77 39.45 22.17
C THR A 208 -24.80 38.34 22.40
N GLY A 209 -25.42 38.29 23.60
CA GLY A 209 -26.49 37.35 23.93
C GLY A 209 -26.04 35.92 24.23
N ILE A 210 -24.72 35.68 24.31
CA ILE A 210 -24.14 34.37 24.62
C ILE A 210 -24.31 34.04 26.10
N LEU A 211 -24.14 35.02 26.99
CA LEU A 211 -24.38 34.87 28.43
C LEU A 211 -25.70 35.52 28.83
N LYS A 212 -26.59 34.76 29.48
CA LYS A 212 -27.82 35.29 30.09
C LYS A 212 -27.51 35.84 31.48
N ARG A 213 -28.04 37.03 31.81
CA ARG A 213 -27.93 37.62 33.16
C ARG A 213 -28.91 36.92 34.10
N ASP A 214 -28.61 35.68 34.49
CA ASP A 214 -29.45 34.96 35.44
C ASP A 214 -29.03 35.27 36.89
N GLU A 215 -29.96 35.83 37.67
CA GLU A 215 -29.85 36.09 39.11
C GLU A 215 -29.86 34.80 39.97
N VAL A 216 -29.97 33.63 39.33
CA VAL A 216 -29.92 32.34 40.01
C VAL A 216 -28.50 31.77 39.86
N LYS A 217 -27.73 31.79 40.96
CA LYS A 217 -26.42 31.11 41.03
C LYS A 217 -26.61 29.64 40.69
N SER A 218 -26.31 29.25 39.45
CA SER A 218 -26.27 27.85 39.05
C SER A 218 -25.26 27.14 39.96
N ARG A 219 -25.69 26.05 40.60
CA ARG A 219 -24.85 25.33 41.57
C ARG A 219 -23.63 24.80 40.84
N SER A 220 -22.45 25.22 41.29
CA SER A 220 -21.18 24.68 40.81
C SER A 220 -21.19 23.16 40.91
N GLY A 221 -20.67 22.46 39.89
CA GLY A 221 -20.56 20.99 39.88
C GLY A 221 -19.86 20.43 41.12
N LYS A 222 -18.97 21.21 41.75
CA LYS A 222 -18.32 20.86 43.03
C LYS A 222 -19.32 20.75 44.18
N LEU A 223 -20.33 21.62 44.22
CA LEU A 223 -21.39 21.57 45.24
C LEU A 223 -22.31 20.37 45.03
N ILE A 224 -22.57 20.00 43.77
CA ILE A 224 -23.40 18.83 43.43
C ILE A 224 -22.67 17.54 43.85
N PHE A 225 -21.37 17.45 43.55
CA PHE A 225 -20.54 16.30 43.88
C PHE A 225 -20.44 16.05 45.40
N MET A 226 -20.16 17.09 46.20
CA MET A 226 -20.08 16.96 47.65
C MET A 226 -21.41 16.55 48.29
N GLN A 227 -22.53 17.05 47.77
CA GLN A 227 -23.86 16.72 48.30
C GLN A 227 -24.31 15.30 47.92
N GLY A 228 -23.80 14.74 46.82
CA GLY A 228 -23.96 13.33 46.45
C GLY A 228 -23.21 12.39 47.40
N GLN A 229 -21.99 12.77 47.78
CA GLN A 229 -21.14 11.99 48.70
C GLN A 229 -21.74 11.92 50.12
N GLU A 230 -22.29 13.03 50.61
CA GLU A 230 -23.00 13.11 51.91
C GLU A 230 -24.34 12.32 51.92
N GLY A 231 -24.87 12.01 50.74
CA GLY A 231 -26.06 11.18 50.54
C GLY A 231 -25.77 9.68 50.54
N GLU A 232 -24.57 9.26 50.16
CA GLU A 232 -24.13 7.85 50.19
C GLU A 232 -23.79 7.38 51.61
N GLU A 233 -23.18 8.23 52.46
CA GLU A 233 -22.88 7.85 53.85
C GLU A 233 -24.13 7.64 54.70
N ARG A 234 -25.24 8.33 54.40
CA ARG A 234 -26.53 8.15 55.10
C ARG A 234 -27.35 6.94 54.68
N LYS A 235 -26.98 6.23 53.60
CA LYS A 235 -27.74 5.07 53.09
C LYS A 235 -27.22 3.71 53.56
N LYS A 236 -26.12 3.66 54.34
CA LYS A 236 -25.63 2.42 54.96
C LYS A 236 -26.31 2.05 56.29
N GLU A 237 -27.07 2.96 56.88
CA GLU A 237 -27.85 2.72 58.10
C GLU A 237 -29.34 2.92 57.81
N GLU A 238 -30.02 1.89 57.29
CA GLU A 238 -31.43 1.55 57.56
C GLU A 238 -31.96 0.67 56.42
N ASN A 239 -32.08 -0.62 56.71
CA ASN A 239 -32.68 -1.61 55.84
C ASN A 239 -34.19 -1.38 55.78
N GLY A 240 -34.69 -0.86 54.67
CA GLY A 240 -36.13 -0.73 54.43
C GLY A 240 -36.43 -0.01 53.12
N TYR A 241 -37.08 -0.70 52.18
CA TYR A 241 -37.62 -0.09 50.96
C TYR A 241 -38.48 1.14 51.28
N PRO A 242 -38.39 2.21 50.47
CA PRO A 242 -39.61 2.91 50.13
C PRO A 242 -39.73 3.30 48.64
N ALA A 243 -40.98 3.52 48.30
CA ALA A 243 -41.55 3.78 46.99
C ALA A 243 -41.26 5.20 46.44
N ALA A 244 -41.32 5.27 45.11
CA ALA A 244 -41.76 6.38 44.26
C ALA A 244 -41.52 7.82 44.78
N GLY A 245 -40.45 8.43 44.27
CA GLY A 245 -40.22 9.88 44.32
C GLY A 245 -39.21 10.30 43.26
N LYS A 246 -39.72 10.82 42.13
CA LYS A 246 -39.05 11.49 41.00
C LYS A 246 -37.52 11.63 41.13
N SER A 247 -36.79 10.65 40.62
CA SER A 247 -35.40 10.84 40.21
C SER A 247 -35.39 11.39 38.79
N ASP A 248 -34.72 12.52 38.59
CA ASP A 248 -34.38 13.05 37.27
C ASP A 248 -33.34 12.11 36.65
N VAL A 249 -33.84 11.00 36.11
CA VAL A 249 -33.06 10.05 35.32
C VAL A 249 -32.75 10.77 34.02
N LEU A 250 -31.46 10.91 33.72
CA LEU A 250 -30.96 11.37 32.43
C LEU A 250 -31.66 10.56 31.32
N VAL A 251 -32.63 11.18 30.66
CA VAL A 251 -33.28 10.61 29.49
C VAL A 251 -32.32 10.82 28.32
N TYR A 252 -31.81 9.73 27.76
CA TYR A 252 -31.06 9.74 26.52
C TYR A 252 -32.00 10.22 25.41
N ASP A 253 -31.81 11.46 24.94
CA ASP A 253 -32.59 12.03 23.85
C ASP A 253 -31.97 11.63 22.52
N ALA A 254 -32.39 10.48 21.99
CA ALA A 254 -31.88 9.89 20.76
C ALA A 254 -32.12 10.77 19.51
N ALA A 255 -32.94 11.81 19.59
CA ALA A 255 -33.15 12.75 18.48
C ALA A 255 -32.01 13.78 18.32
N LEU A 256 -31.07 13.87 19.28
CA LEU A 256 -29.94 14.81 19.22
C LEU A 256 -28.80 14.31 18.29
N PHE A 257 -28.69 13.00 18.10
CA PHE A 257 -27.83 12.37 17.11
C PHE A 257 -28.76 11.85 16.02
N GLY A 258 -28.89 12.59 14.92
CA GLY A 258 -29.91 12.35 13.90
C GLY A 258 -30.04 10.88 13.52
N GLU A 259 -31.28 10.40 13.44
CA GLU A 259 -31.67 9.14 12.83
C GLU A 259 -31.27 9.16 11.34
N GLU A 260 -30.04 8.76 11.05
CA GLU A 260 -29.65 8.20 9.78
C GLU A 260 -28.86 6.93 10.11
N ASP A 261 -29.61 5.87 10.40
CA ASP A 261 -29.14 4.48 10.25
C ASP A 261 -28.77 4.30 8.78
N ALA A 262 -27.56 4.75 8.41
CA ALA A 262 -26.88 4.20 7.24
C ALA A 262 -26.30 2.87 7.72
N ASP A 263 -26.98 1.77 7.39
CA ASP A 263 -26.47 0.41 7.51
C ASP A 263 -25.06 0.35 6.87
N LEU A 264 -24.01 0.44 7.68
CA LEU A 264 -22.61 0.37 7.25
C LEU A 264 -22.14 -1.07 6.95
N ASP A 265 -23.08 -1.99 6.77
CA ASP A 265 -22.81 -3.39 6.42
C ASP A 265 -23.01 -3.68 4.91
N ASP A 266 -23.29 -2.66 4.08
CA ASP A 266 -23.50 -2.80 2.61
C ASP A 266 -22.54 -1.92 1.77
N ILE A 267 -21.31 -1.70 2.24
CA ILE A 267 -20.21 -1.34 1.34
C ILE A 267 -19.73 -2.64 0.68
N GLU A 268 -20.31 -2.93 -0.49
CA GLU A 268 -19.67 -3.78 -1.49
C GLU A 268 -18.33 -3.15 -1.88
N ASP A 269 -17.30 -3.98 -1.87
CA ASP A 269 -15.94 -3.66 -2.28
C ASP A 269 -15.91 -3.50 -3.82
N ASP A 270 -15.90 -2.26 -4.31
CA ASP A 270 -15.54 -1.89 -5.69
C ASP A 270 -14.78 -0.55 -5.71
#